data_AF-A0A1X9ZCE1-F1
#
_entry.id   AF-A0A1X9ZCE1-F1
#
_cell.length_a   1.000
_cell.length_b   1.000
_cell.length_c   1.000
_cell.angle_alpha   90.00
_cell.angle_beta   90.00
_cell.angle_gamma   90.00
#
_symmetry.space_group_name_H-M   'P 1'
#
loop_
_entity.id
_entity.type
_entity.pdbx_description
1 polymer ?
#
loop_
_entity_poly.entity_id
_entity_poly.type
_entity_poly.pdbx_seq_one_letter_code
_entity_poly.pdbx_strand_id
1 'polypeptide(L)'
;MSLPLTNHTLEKLEALLFAMGYKVRYEKGNFKTGSCLLEHNKVIVVNKFSNLEGKIAALVALVKQTNADENQLDEKQRQFYQSLQQTELF
;
A
#
# COMPACT_ATOMS: atom_id res chain seq x y z
N MET A 1 -7.79 -15.74 1.74
CA MET A 1 -6.50 -16.06 1.10
C MET A 1 -5.41 -15.38 1.90
N SER A 2 -4.44 -16.13 2.43
CA SER A 2 -3.34 -15.53 3.19
C SER A 2 -2.41 -14.79 2.24
N LEU A 3 -2.34 -13.46 2.37
CA LEU A 3 -1.41 -12.67 1.55
C LEU A 3 0.02 -12.96 2.03
N PRO A 4 0.91 -13.51 1.19
CA PRO A 4 2.29 -13.75 1.60
C PRO A 4 2.98 -12.41 1.85
N LEU A 5 3.33 -12.15 3.12
CA LEU A 5 4.05 -10.95 3.56
C LEU A 5 5.52 -11.07 3.14
N THR A 6 5.79 -10.86 1.85
CA THR A 6 7.12 -10.97 1.25
C THR A 6 7.52 -9.66 0.58
N ASN A 7 8.83 -9.45 0.37
CA ASN A 7 9.32 -8.27 -0.36
C ASN A 7 8.65 -8.13 -1.74
N HIS A 8 8.36 -9.25 -2.39
CA HIS A 8 7.69 -9.25 -3.69
C HIS A 8 6.27 -8.65 -3.64
N THR A 9 5.52 -8.94 -2.57
CA THR A 9 4.19 -8.35 -2.34
C THR A 9 4.31 -6.85 -2.03
N LEU A 10 5.33 -6.46 -1.27
CA LEU A 10 5.63 -5.05 -0.98
C LEU A 10 5.89 -4.27 -2.27
N GLU A 11 6.80 -4.75 -3.12
CA GLU A 11 7.12 -4.11 -4.41
C GLU A 11 5.90 -3.99 -5.31
N LYS A 12 5.03 -5.02 -5.36
CA LYS A 12 3.77 -4.97 -6.10
C LYS A 12 2.82 -3.90 -5.57
N LEU A 13 2.70 -3.77 -4.25
CA LEU A 13 1.87 -2.74 -3.62
C LEU A 13 2.41 -1.34 -3.89
N GLU A 14 3.73 -1.16 -3.82
CA GLU A 14 4.38 0.11 -4.15
C GLU A 14 4.16 0.49 -5.61
N ALA A 15 4.33 -0.46 -6.54
CA ALA A 15 4.08 -0.25 -7.96
C ALA A 15 2.60 0.07 -8.24
N LEU A 16 1.68 -0.61 -7.58
CA LEU A 16 0.24 -0.36 -7.66
C LEU A 16 -0.11 1.05 -7.18
N LEU A 17 0.37 1.44 -6.00
CA LEU A 17 0.19 2.78 -5.46
C LEU A 17 0.81 3.84 -6.38
N PHE A 18 1.98 3.57 -6.94
CA PHE A 18 2.61 4.44 -7.92
C PHE A 18 1.76 4.63 -9.18
N ALA A 19 1.16 3.56 -9.71
CA ALA A 19 0.26 3.61 -10.85
C ALA A 19 -1.02 4.43 -10.55
N MET A 20 -1.54 4.34 -9.33
CA MET A 20 -2.65 5.18 -8.88
C MET A 20 -2.28 6.67 -8.72
N GLY A 21 -1.00 7.02 -8.81
CA GLY A 21 -0.49 8.37 -8.58
C GLY A 21 -0.10 8.66 -7.13
N TYR A 22 0.08 7.63 -6.30
CA TYR A 22 0.61 7.75 -4.94
C TYR A 22 2.12 7.53 -4.92
N LYS A 23 2.85 8.41 -4.22
CA LYS A 23 4.29 8.24 -4.02
C LYS A 23 4.57 7.63 -2.65
N VAL A 24 5.11 6.43 -2.63
CA VAL A 24 5.61 5.82 -1.39
C VAL A 24 6.98 6.42 -1.04
N ARG A 25 7.12 6.94 0.17
CA ARG A 25 8.35 7.54 0.68
C ARG A 25 8.70 6.93 2.03
N TYR A 26 9.94 6.47 2.16
CA TYR A 26 10.46 5.94 3.42
C TYR A 26 11.14 7.04 4.20
N GLU A 27 10.55 7.46 5.31
CA GLU A 27 11.12 8.47 6.19
C GLU A 27 11.47 7.90 7.56
N LYS A 28 12.56 8.41 8.13
CA LYS A 28 12.98 8.13 9.50
C LYS A 28 12.35 9.18 10.43
N GLY A 29 11.02 9.18 10.52
CA GLY A 29 10.27 10.09 11.37
C GLY A 29 9.66 9.35 12.56
N ASN A 30 9.56 10.01 13.72
CA ASN A 30 8.80 9.51 14.87
C ASN A 30 7.29 9.66 14.57
N PHE A 31 6.80 8.96 13.56
CA PHE A 31 5.38 8.89 13.24
C PHE A 31 4.71 8.11 14.37
N LYS A 32 3.95 8.81 15.23
CA LYS A 32 3.23 8.21 16.38
C LYS A 32 2.25 7.09 15.97
N THR A 33 1.94 6.99 14.68
CA THR A 33 1.08 5.97 14.08
C THR A 33 1.84 5.44 12.86
N GLY A 34 2.12 4.14 12.78
CA GLY A 34 3.15 3.50 11.93
C GLY A 34 3.13 3.75 10.41
N SER A 35 2.19 4.54 9.90
CA SER A 35 2.11 5.02 8.52
C SER A 35 1.20 6.24 8.46
N CYS A 36 1.61 7.29 7.75
CA CYS A 36 0.82 8.51 7.56
C CYS A 36 0.53 8.71 6.07
N LEU A 37 -0.75 8.80 5.72
CA LEU A 37 -1.18 9.23 4.40
C LEU A 37 -1.14 10.76 4.37
N LEU A 38 -0.30 11.37 3.51
CA LEU A 38 -0.41 12.78 3.18
C LEU A 38 -1.42 12.93 2.05
N GLU A 39 -2.69 13.06 2.44
CA GLU A 39 -3.85 13.20 1.55
C GLU A 39 -3.70 14.38 0.58
N HIS A 40 -3.04 15.46 1.03
CA HIS A 40 -2.85 16.69 0.23
C HIS A 40 -1.92 16.50 -0.99
N ASN A 41 -1.02 15.53 -0.95
CA ASN A 41 0.01 15.34 -1.99
C ASN A 41 0.02 13.94 -2.60
N LYS A 42 -0.94 13.07 -2.23
CA LYS A 42 -0.94 11.64 -2.57
C LYS A 42 0.41 10.99 -2.21
N VAL A 43 1.01 11.37 -1.09
CA VAL A 43 2.29 10.79 -0.64
C VAL A 43 2.02 9.87 0.53
N ILE A 44 2.52 8.65 0.43
CA ILE A 44 2.43 7.63 1.48
C ILE A 44 3.77 7.61 2.19
N VAL A 45 3.78 7.94 3.47
CA VAL A 45 5.00 7.87 4.26
C VAL A 45 5.00 6.61 5.12
N VAL A 46 5.97 5.73 4.85
CA VAL A 46 6.17 4.47 5.57
C VAL A 46 7.36 4.62 6.50
N ASN A 47 7.19 4.27 7.77
CA ASN A 47 8.28 4.32 8.74
C ASN A 47 9.36 3.29 8.35
N LYS A 48 10.59 3.75 8.18
CA LYS A 48 11.72 2.88 7.82
C LYS A 48 12.03 1.83 8.89
N PHE A 49 11.66 2.08 10.14
CA PHE A 49 11.84 1.17 11.28
C PHE A 49 10.80 0.03 11.34
N SER A 50 9.71 0.11 10.58
CA SER A 50 8.70 -0.95 10.57
C SER A 50 9.22 -2.23 9.92
N ASN A 51 8.90 -3.39 10.51
CA ASN A 51 9.14 -4.70 9.89
C ASN A 51 8.40 -4.81 8.55
N LEU A 52 8.85 -5.71 7.68
CA LEU A 52 8.28 -5.97 6.36
C LEU A 52 6.76 -6.19 6.43
N GLU A 53 6.31 -6.98 7.39
CA GLU A 53 4.89 -7.22 7.67
C GLU A 53 4.13 -5.92 7.98
N GLY A 54 4.69 -5.06 8.84
CA GLY A 54 4.10 -3.78 9.19
C GLY A 54 4.02 -2.81 8.00
N LYS A 55 5.02 -2.83 7.12
CA LYS A 55 5.02 -2.03 5.88
C LYS A 55 3.93 -2.51 4.92
N ILE A 56 3.81 -3.81 4.71
CA ILE A 56 2.78 -4.39 3.84
C ILE A 56 1.40 -4.12 4.43
N ALA A 57 1.19 -4.35 5.73
CA ALA A 57 -0.09 -4.09 6.39
C ALA A 57 -0.50 -2.62 6.25
N ALA A 58 0.44 -1.68 6.44
CA ALA A 58 0.21 -0.26 6.21
C ALA A 58 -0.18 0.03 4.76
N LEU A 59 0.59 -0.46 3.78
CA LEU A 59 0.28 -0.23 2.37
C LEU A 59 -1.06 -0.83 1.97
N VAL A 60 -1.39 -2.05 2.41
CA VAL A 60 -2.69 -2.69 2.15
C VAL A 60 -3.83 -1.89 2.78
N ALA A 61 -3.68 -1.45 4.02
CA ALA A 61 -4.69 -0.62 4.68
C ALA A 61 -4.89 0.71 3.94
N LEU A 62 -3.81 1.32 3.44
CA LEU A 62 -3.88 2.53 2.63
C LEU A 62 -4.50 2.27 1.26
N VAL A 63 -4.17 1.17 0.60
CA VAL A 63 -4.76 0.72 -0.67
C VAL A 63 -6.26 0.42 -0.51
N LYS A 64 -6.70 -0.06 0.65
CA LYS A 64 -8.13 -0.26 0.95
C LYS A 64 -8.86 1.05 1.27
N GLN A 65 -8.23 1.97 2.01
CA GLN A 65 -8.78 3.30 2.32
C GLN A 65 -8.78 4.21 1.10
N THR A 66 -7.78 4.07 0.26
CA THR A 66 -7.65 4.74 -1.02
C THR A 66 -8.48 3.96 -2.03
N ASN A 67 -9.68 4.44 -2.34
CA ASN A 67 -10.41 3.93 -3.49
C ASN A 67 -9.59 4.23 -4.76
N ALA A 68 -8.80 3.24 -5.18
CA ALA A 68 -8.09 3.26 -6.43
C ALA A 68 -9.13 3.22 -7.54
N ASP A 69 -9.16 4.24 -8.40
CA ASP A 69 -10.01 4.19 -9.57
C ASP A 69 -9.46 3.10 -10.48
N GLU A 70 -10.25 2.07 -10.71
CA GLU A 70 -9.80 0.94 -11.49
C GLU A 70 -9.47 1.30 -12.95
N ASN A 71 -9.92 2.47 -13.41
CA ASN A 71 -9.52 3.06 -14.69
C ASN A 71 -8.06 3.54 -14.71
N GLN A 72 -7.47 3.82 -13.55
CA GLN A 72 -6.08 4.24 -13.41
C GLN A 72 -5.12 3.05 -13.29
N LEU A 73 -5.65 1.83 -13.21
CA LEU A 73 -4.88 0.60 -13.02
C LEU A 73 -4.89 -0.24 -14.31
N ASP A 74 -3.74 -0.82 -14.67
CA ASP A 74 -3.69 -1.84 -15.71
C ASP A 74 -4.46 -3.11 -15.31
N GLU A 75 -4.89 -3.92 -16.27
CA GLU A 75 -5.63 -5.17 -16.02
C GLU A 75 -4.98 -6.05 -14.94
N LYS A 76 -3.64 -6.18 -14.96
CA LYS A 76 -2.89 -6.96 -13.95
C LYS A 76 -2.98 -6.35 -12.55
N GLN A 77 -2.91 -5.03 -12.45
CA GLN A 77 -2.97 -4.29 -11.19
C GLN A 77 -4.39 -4.31 -10.62
N ARG A 78 -5.39 -4.20 -11.50
CA ARG A 78 -6.82 -4.26 -11.18
C ARG A 78 -7.21 -5.63 -10.61
N GLN A 79 -6.76 -6.72 -11.23
CA GLN A 79 -6.92 -8.09 -10.70
C GLN A 79 -6.25 -8.27 -9.33
N PHE A 80 -5.06 -7.71 -9.15
CA PHE A 80 -4.35 -7.74 -7.87
C PHE A 80 -5.10 -6.93 -6.79
N TYR A 81 -5.58 -5.73 -7.13
CA TYR A 81 -6.35 -4.86 -6.24
C TYR A 81 -7.67 -5.51 -5.82
N GLN A 82 -8.42 -6.10 -6.76
CA GLN A 82 -9.63 -6.85 -6.44
C GLN A 82 -9.32 -8.04 -5.52
N SER A 83 -8.23 -8.78 -5.79
CA SER A 83 -7.80 -9.86 -4.89
C SER A 83 -7.46 -9.36 -3.49
N LEU A 84 -6.86 -8.17 -3.35
CA LEU A 84 -6.57 -7.53 -2.07
C LEU A 84 -7.83 -7.04 -1.34
N GLN A 85 -8.80 -6.49 -2.08
CA GLN A 85 -10.08 -6.07 -1.51
C GLN A 85 -10.88 -7.27 -1.00
N GLN A 86 -10.94 -8.34 -1.80
CA GLN A 86 -11.57 -9.62 -1.44
C GLN A 86 -10.79 -10.41 -0.39
N THR A 87 -9.52 -10.06 -0.15
CA THR A 87 -8.77 -10.60 0.98
C THR A 87 -9.23 -9.92 2.25
N GLU A 88 -10.10 -10.60 2.98
CA GLU A 88 -10.45 -10.20 4.33
C GLU A 88 -9.24 -10.49 5.24
N LEU A 89 -8.66 -9.42 5.81
CA LEU A 89 -7.66 -9.51 6.86
C LEU A 89 -8.42 -9.87 8.14
N PHE A 90 -8.43 -11.15 8.48
CA PHE A 90 -8.93 -11.70 9.74
C PHE A 90 -7.81 -12.44 10.44
#